data_AF-Z9JSA7-F1
#
_entry.id   AF-Z9JSA7-F1
#
_cell.length_a   1.000
_cell.length_b   1.000
_cell.length_c   1.000
_cell.angle_alpha   90.00
_cell.angle_beta   90.00
_cell.angle_gamma   90.00
#
_symmetry.space_group_name_H-M   'P 1'
#
loop_
_entity.id
_entity.type
_entity.pdbx_description
1 polymer ?
#
loop_
_entity_poly.entity_id
_entity_poly.type
_entity_poly.pdbx_seq_one_letter_code
_entity_poly.pdbx_strand_id
1 'polypeptide(L)'
;MHHRTRSTPARTTLPASPPITSRASSPGLLEREEIRRALLRSRPELSGRISTGPSGSLTIPRPGGACVEIGRMRRAGRVRWVVVASDGDRPSVLEVESAAHAAGLAIAALSAPRERPAPPESRARPMRRRR
;
A
#
# COMPACT_ATOMS: atom_id res chain seq x y z
N MET A 1 12.31 -22.68 74.25
CA MET A 1 13.12 -21.59 73.65
C MET A 1 13.68 -22.07 72.32
N HIS A 2 13.25 -21.43 71.22
CA HIS A 2 14.12 -20.85 70.18
C HIS A 2 14.86 -21.82 69.21
N HIS A 3 14.34 -22.02 67.97
CA HIS A 3 14.80 -21.39 66.69
C HIS A 3 15.96 -22.18 66.02
N ARG A 4 16.07 -22.53 64.73
CA ARG A 4 15.49 -22.12 63.44
C ARG A 4 15.82 -23.21 62.40
N THR A 5 14.86 -23.61 61.57
CA THR A 5 15.11 -24.26 60.27
C THR A 5 15.54 -23.18 59.27
N ARG A 6 16.67 -23.37 58.58
CA ARG A 6 17.07 -22.50 57.46
C ARG A 6 16.33 -22.94 56.21
N SER A 7 15.26 -22.23 55.86
CA SER A 7 14.67 -22.27 54.52
C SER A 7 15.56 -21.52 53.54
N THR A 8 16.10 -22.24 52.56
CA THR A 8 16.75 -21.68 51.37
C THR A 8 15.66 -21.26 50.39
N PRO A 9 15.52 -19.98 50.00
CA PRO A 9 14.62 -19.65 48.90
C PRO A 9 15.29 -19.99 47.57
N ALA A 10 14.58 -20.78 46.77
CA ALA A 10 14.90 -21.03 45.37
C ALA A 10 14.99 -19.70 44.63
N ARG A 11 16.17 -19.41 44.07
CA ARG A 11 16.40 -18.30 43.16
C ARG A 11 15.72 -18.66 41.84
N THR A 12 14.48 -18.21 41.66
CA THR A 12 13.78 -18.22 40.38
C THR A 12 14.55 -17.34 39.42
N THR A 13 15.40 -17.96 38.60
CA THR A 13 15.99 -17.32 37.43
C THR A 13 14.86 -17.13 36.42
N LEU A 14 14.23 -15.95 36.43
CA LEU A 14 13.42 -15.51 35.31
C LEU A 14 14.31 -15.57 34.06
N PRO A 15 13.92 -16.24 32.96
CA PRO A 15 14.63 -16.07 31.71
C PRO A 15 14.55 -14.59 31.35
N ALA A 16 15.72 -13.96 31.20
CA ALA A 16 15.82 -12.61 30.66
C ALA A 16 14.96 -12.55 29.40
N SER A 17 13.94 -11.69 29.42
CA SER A 17 13.16 -11.40 28.22
C SER A 17 14.14 -11.08 27.09
N PRO A 18 14.00 -11.67 25.90
CA PRO A 18 14.84 -11.27 24.79
C PRO A 18 14.70 -9.76 24.63
N PRO A 19 15.79 -9.03 24.32
CA PRO A 19 15.67 -7.62 24.02
C PRO A 19 14.61 -7.51 22.93
N ILE A 20 13.57 -6.71 23.20
CA ILE A 20 12.61 -6.22 22.20
C ILE A 20 13.47 -5.70 21.06
N THR A 21 13.67 -6.53 20.03
CA THR A 21 14.55 -6.22 18.92
C THR A 21 14.00 -4.95 18.33
N SER A 22 14.76 -3.87 18.52
CA SER A 22 14.50 -2.57 17.95
C SER A 22 14.06 -2.79 16.51
N ARG A 23 12.83 -2.36 16.26
CA ARG A 23 12.14 -2.36 14.97
C ARG A 23 13.03 -1.66 13.97
N ALA A 24 13.97 -2.39 13.37
CA ALA A 24 14.64 -1.98 12.15
C ALA A 24 13.51 -1.75 11.17
N SER A 25 13.12 -0.49 11.03
CA SER A 25 12.04 -0.11 10.15
C SER A 25 12.59 -0.40 8.78
N SER A 26 12.24 -1.55 8.21
CA SER A 26 12.63 -1.90 6.84
C SER A 26 12.35 -0.67 5.99
N PRO A 27 13.28 -0.21 5.12
CA PRO A 27 13.16 1.09 4.45
C PRO A 27 11.78 1.28 3.77
N GLY A 28 11.20 0.21 3.23
CA GLY A 28 9.84 0.25 2.68
C GLY A 28 8.71 0.50 3.68
N LEU A 29 8.85 0.16 4.97
CA LEU A 29 7.87 0.49 6.01
C LEU A 29 7.90 1.99 6.35
N LEU A 30 9.10 2.59 6.40
CA LEU A 30 9.27 4.03 6.63
C LEU A 30 8.68 4.82 5.45
N GLU A 31 9.09 4.49 4.23
CA GLU A 31 8.62 5.16 3.01
C GLU A 31 7.09 5.03 2.85
N ARG A 32 6.53 3.84 3.14
CA ARG A 32 5.07 3.63 3.13
C ARG A 32 4.36 4.57 4.10
N GLU A 33 4.88 4.69 5.32
CA GLU A 33 4.29 5.55 6.33
C GLU A 33 4.42 7.03 5.95
N GLU A 34 5.52 7.43 5.31
CA GLU A 34 5.67 8.77 4.74
C GLU A 34 4.65 9.06 3.63
N ILE A 35 4.41 8.10 2.72
CA ILE A 35 3.37 8.18 1.69
C ILE A 35 1.99 8.30 2.34
N ARG A 36 1.69 7.45 3.34
CA ARG A 36 0.43 7.50 4.08
C ARG A 36 0.22 8.88 4.71
N ARG A 37 1.23 9.43 5.37
CA ARG A 37 1.16 10.79 5.96
C ARG A 37 0.99 11.86 4.89
N ALA A 38 1.66 11.74 3.75
CA ALA A 38 1.51 12.69 2.64
C ALA A 38 0.09 12.68 2.06
N LEU A 39 -0.51 11.51 1.91
CA LEU A 39 -1.92 11.36 1.53
C LEU A 39 -2.85 12.04 2.54
N LEU A 40 -2.68 11.75 3.84
CA LEU A 40 -3.54 12.28 4.89
C LEU A 40 -3.40 13.77 5.11
N ARG A 41 -2.20 14.34 4.90
CA ARG A 41 -2.01 15.80 4.91
C ARG A 41 -2.78 16.48 3.79
N SER A 42 -2.88 15.82 2.63
CA SER A 42 -3.52 16.39 1.45
C SER A 42 -5.03 16.15 1.40
N ARG A 43 -5.49 14.99 1.90
CA ARG A 43 -6.90 14.57 1.99
C ARG A 43 -7.15 13.76 3.27
N PRO A 44 -7.45 14.42 4.40
CA PRO A 44 -7.70 13.76 5.69
C PRO A 44 -8.84 12.73 5.67
N GLU A 45 -9.83 12.92 4.80
CA GLU A 45 -10.99 12.03 4.61
C GLU A 45 -10.62 10.62 4.13
N LEU A 46 -9.38 10.42 3.63
CA LEU A 46 -8.89 9.11 3.21
C LEU A 46 -8.50 8.21 4.40
N SER A 47 -8.42 8.74 5.62
CA SER A 47 -8.00 8.00 6.82
C SER A 47 -8.76 6.70 7.04
N GLY A 48 -10.08 6.69 6.82
CA GLY A 48 -10.92 5.49 6.94
C GLY A 48 -10.95 4.60 5.69
N ARG A 49 -10.34 5.03 4.59
CA ARG A 49 -10.38 4.34 3.28
C ARG A 49 -9.06 3.68 2.91
N ILE A 50 -7.95 4.18 3.45
CA ILE A 50 -6.62 3.61 3.19
C ILE A 50 -6.48 2.28 3.93
N SER A 51 -6.31 1.20 3.17
CA SER A 51 -5.99 -0.13 3.69
C SER A 51 -4.55 -0.50 3.33
N THR A 52 -3.91 -1.36 4.13
CA THR A 52 -2.58 -1.91 3.80
C THR A 52 -2.74 -3.33 3.29
N GLY A 53 -2.26 -3.60 2.09
CA GLY A 53 -2.25 -4.92 1.49
C GLY A 53 -1.19 -5.85 2.09
N PRO A 54 -1.28 -7.17 1.86
CA PRO A 54 -0.33 -8.16 2.39
C PRO A 54 1.10 -7.97 1.89
N SER A 55 1.29 -7.36 0.71
CA SER A 55 2.59 -6.98 0.14
C SER A 55 3.20 -5.73 0.78
N GLY A 56 2.46 -5.07 1.68
CA GLY A 56 2.81 -3.76 2.23
C GLY A 56 2.42 -2.59 1.33
N SER A 57 1.63 -2.80 0.27
CA SER A 57 1.05 -1.71 -0.52
C SER A 57 -0.04 -0.97 0.25
N LEU A 58 -0.29 0.29 -0.14
CA LEU A 58 -1.45 1.06 0.32
C LEU A 58 -2.53 0.98 -0.76
N THR A 59 -3.75 0.63 -0.38
CA THR A 59 -4.89 0.52 -1.30
C THR A 59 -5.97 1.49 -0.89
N ILE A 60 -6.53 2.20 -1.88
CA ILE A 60 -7.61 3.17 -1.69
C ILE A 60 -8.74 2.77 -2.65
N PRO A 61 -9.88 2.27 -2.14
CA PRO A 61 -10.99 1.85 -2.98
C PRO A 61 -11.69 3.07 -3.59
N ARG A 62 -12.17 2.89 -4.82
CA ARG A 62 -13.02 3.85 -5.55
C ARG A 62 -14.42 3.26 -5.77
N PRO A 63 -15.45 4.11 -5.97
CA PRO A 63 -16.76 3.63 -6.38
C PRO A 63 -16.68 2.78 -7.66
N GLY A 64 -17.50 1.73 -7.76
CA GLY A 64 -17.54 0.85 -8.94
C GLY A 64 -16.48 -0.24 -8.99
N GLY A 65 -15.86 -0.58 -7.85
CA GLY A 65 -14.94 -1.72 -7.71
C GLY A 65 -13.49 -1.45 -8.17
N ALA A 66 -13.19 -0.23 -8.60
CA ALA A 66 -11.84 0.21 -8.92
C ALA A 66 -11.03 0.51 -7.65
N CYS A 67 -9.70 0.55 -7.77
CA CYS A 67 -8.82 0.95 -6.67
C CYS A 67 -7.60 1.71 -7.19
N VAL A 68 -7.03 2.53 -6.30
CA VAL A 68 -5.67 3.05 -6.43
C VAL A 68 -4.79 2.27 -5.48
N GLU A 69 -3.74 1.66 -5.99
CA GLU A 69 -2.75 0.95 -5.21
C GLU A 69 -1.40 1.67 -5.27
N ILE A 70 -0.72 1.78 -4.13
CA ILE A 70 0.61 2.35 -4.02
C ILE A 70 1.51 1.26 -3.47
N GLY A 71 2.37 0.72 -4.32
CA GLY A 71 3.15 -0.47 -4.03
C GLY A 71 4.60 -0.32 -4.44
N ARG A 72 5.41 -1.31 -4.05
CA ARG A 72 6.80 -1.41 -4.50
C ARG A 72 6.89 -2.41 -5.64
N MET A 73 7.54 -2.02 -6.72
CA MET A 73 7.83 -2.84 -7.88
C MET A 73 9.34 -2.93 -8.09
N ARG A 74 9.82 -4.09 -8.56
CA ARG A 74 11.21 -4.24 -9.00
C ARG A 74 11.29 -3.98 -10.50
N ARG A 75 12.12 -3.02 -10.91
CA ARG A 75 12.39 -2.72 -12.32
C ARG A 75 13.90 -2.56 -12.52
N ALA A 76 14.46 -3.28 -13.50
CA ALA A 76 15.90 -3.27 -13.80
C ALA A 76 16.80 -3.46 -12.55
N GLY A 77 16.41 -4.38 -11.65
CA GLY A 77 17.16 -4.68 -10.42
C GLY A 77 16.99 -3.66 -9.28
N ARG A 78 16.25 -2.57 -9.48
CA ARG A 78 16.00 -1.54 -8.46
C ARG A 78 14.57 -1.64 -7.94
N VAL A 79 14.38 -1.47 -6.64
CA VAL A 79 13.06 -1.36 -6.02
C VAL A 79 12.59 0.08 -6.18
N ARG A 80 11.39 0.27 -6.73
CA ARG A 80 10.75 1.58 -6.91
C ARG A 80 9.33 1.56 -6.40
N TRP A 81 8.88 2.68 -5.86
CA TRP A 81 7.48 2.90 -5.57
C TRP A 81 6.74 3.21 -6.86
N VAL A 82 5.51 2.70 -6.96
CA VAL A 82 4.61 2.94 -8.07
C VAL A 82 3.21 3.24 -7.55
N VAL A 83 2.49 4.08 -8.28
CA VAL A 83 1.04 4.26 -8.14
C VAL A 83 0.39 3.52 -9.29
N VAL A 84 -0.56 2.64 -8.97
CA VAL A 84 -1.35 1.87 -9.92
C VAL A 84 -2.79 2.33 -9.81
N ALA A 85 -3.37 2.79 -10.91
CA ALA A 85 -4.80 3.07 -11.01
C ALA A 85 -5.46 1.98 -11.84
N SER A 86 -6.30 1.17 -11.20
CA SER A 86 -7.05 0.09 -11.85
C SER A 86 -8.42 0.62 -12.28
N ASP A 87 -8.49 1.28 -13.44
CA ASP A 87 -9.70 1.91 -13.97
C ASP A 87 -10.52 1.03 -14.95
N GLY A 88 -10.12 -0.22 -15.19
CA GLY A 88 -10.77 -1.11 -16.14
C GLY A 88 -9.81 -2.15 -16.69
N ASP A 89 -9.90 -2.42 -18.00
CA ASP A 89 -9.13 -3.47 -18.68
C ASP A 89 -7.61 -3.21 -18.72
N ARG A 90 -7.19 -1.95 -18.51
CA ARG A 90 -5.77 -1.56 -18.54
C ARG A 90 -5.39 -0.73 -17.30
N PRO A 91 -4.68 -1.32 -16.33
CA PRO A 91 -4.17 -0.55 -15.20
C PRO A 91 -3.07 0.41 -15.67
N SER A 92 -3.13 1.66 -15.18
CA SER A 92 -2.07 2.64 -15.39
C SER A 92 -1.05 2.54 -14.26
N VAL A 93 0.24 2.39 -14.59
CA VAL A 93 1.34 2.29 -13.63
C VAL A 93 2.26 3.49 -13.77
N LEU A 94 2.41 4.27 -12.71
CA LEU A 94 3.23 5.48 -12.66
C LEU A 94 4.34 5.32 -11.63
N GLU A 95 5.59 5.59 -12.01
CA GLU A 95 6.72 5.56 -11.09
C GLU A 95 6.73 6.77 -10.17
N VAL A 96 7.15 6.55 -8.94
CA VAL A 96 7.16 7.54 -7.88
C VAL A 96 8.59 7.92 -7.52
N GLU A 97 8.82 9.22 -7.40
CA GLU A 97 10.13 9.78 -7.04
C GLU A 97 10.23 10.18 -5.56
N SER A 98 9.09 10.43 -4.91
CA SER A 98 9.02 10.81 -3.49
C SER A 98 7.65 10.52 -2.89
N ALA A 99 7.55 10.55 -1.56
CA ALA A 99 6.27 10.38 -0.86
C ALA A 99 5.22 11.42 -1.26
N ALA A 100 5.63 12.68 -1.47
CA ALA A 100 4.75 13.74 -1.93
C ALA A 100 4.29 13.53 -3.38
N HIS A 101 5.18 13.08 -4.26
CA HIS A 101 4.84 12.72 -5.63
C HIS A 101 3.83 11.56 -5.66
N ALA A 102 4.03 10.54 -4.82
CA ALA A 102 3.09 9.42 -4.67
C ALA A 102 1.69 9.89 -4.29
N ALA A 103 1.61 10.78 -3.28
CA ALA A 103 0.35 11.32 -2.82
C ALA A 103 -0.35 12.15 -3.90
N GLY A 104 0.40 12.98 -4.63
CA GLY A 104 -0.13 13.77 -5.74
C GLY A 104 -0.70 12.89 -6.86
N LEU A 105 0.04 11.88 -7.30
CA LEU A 105 -0.42 10.93 -8.32
C LEU A 105 -1.67 10.15 -7.87
N ALA A 106 -1.67 9.67 -6.62
CA ALA A 106 -2.81 8.96 -6.08
C ALA A 106 -4.06 9.85 -5.97
N ILE A 107 -3.92 11.10 -5.54
CA ILE A 107 -5.03 12.06 -5.45
C ILE A 107 -5.55 12.44 -6.84
N ALA A 108 -4.66 12.62 -7.82
CA ALA A 108 -5.04 12.82 -9.21
C ALA A 108 -5.83 11.63 -9.73
N ALA A 109 -5.35 10.39 -9.53
CA ALA A 109 -6.05 9.17 -9.92
C ALA A 109 -7.42 9.00 -9.22
N LEU A 110 -7.52 9.37 -7.94
CA LEU A 110 -8.79 9.34 -7.21
C LEU A 110 -9.82 10.37 -7.72
N SER A 111 -9.33 11.47 -8.30
CA SER A 111 -10.17 12.57 -8.80
C SER A 111 -10.49 12.46 -10.28
N ALA A 112 -9.71 11.67 -11.03
CA ALA A 112 -9.95 11.43 -12.44
C ALA A 112 -11.30 10.71 -12.63
N PRO A 113 -12.11 11.12 -13.63
CA PRO A 113 -13.25 10.32 -14.04
C PRO A 113 -12.73 8.96 -14.50
N ARG A 114 -13.41 7.88 -14.12
CA ARG A 114 -13.09 6.55 -14.62
C ARG A 114 -13.13 6.61 -16.15
N GLU A 115 -12.02 6.32 -16.82
CA GLU A 115 -12.05 6.18 -18.27
C GLU A 115 -13.08 5.11 -18.59
N ARG A 116 -14.20 5.54 -19.18
CA ARG A 116 -15.26 4.62 -19.59
C ARG A 116 -14.60 3.72 -20.63
N PRO A 117 -14.62 2.39 -20.48
CA PRO A 117 -14.09 1.52 -21.53
C PRO A 117 -14.80 1.94 -22.82
N ALA A 118 -14.01 2.28 -23.85
CA ALA A 118 -14.57 2.54 -25.17
C ALA A 118 -15.49 1.35 -25.49
N PRO A 119 -16.75 1.58 -25.90
CA PRO A 119 -17.59 0.47 -26.34
C PRO A 119 -16.78 -0.30 -27.38
N PRO A 120 -16.76 -1.65 -27.35
CA PRO A 120 -16.02 -2.42 -28.32
C PRO A 120 -16.48 -1.95 -29.68
N GLU A 121 -15.60 -1.24 -30.40
CA GLU A 121 -15.97 -0.62 -31.65
C GLU A 121 -16.57 -1.70 -32.52
N SER A 122 -17.81 -1.42 -32.91
CA SER A 122 -18.58 -2.21 -33.84
C SER A 122 -17.64 -2.69 -34.94
N ARG A 123 -17.36 -4.00 -34.97
CA ARG A 123 -16.91 -4.73 -36.17
C ARG A 123 -18.04 -4.69 -37.22
N ALA A 124 -18.58 -3.51 -37.47
CA ALA A 124 -19.44 -3.19 -38.59
C ALA A 124 -18.56 -3.27 -39.83
N ARG A 125 -18.52 -4.49 -40.35
CA ARG A 125 -18.17 -4.87 -41.72
C ARG A 125 -18.33 -3.70 -42.70
N PRO A 126 -17.34 -3.41 -43.55
CA PRO A 126 -17.66 -2.94 -44.88
C PRO A 126 -18.25 -4.14 -45.64
N MET A 127 -19.57 -4.25 -45.63
CA MET A 127 -20.31 -5.11 -46.56
C MET A 127 -20.06 -4.55 -47.96
N ARG A 128 -19.08 -5.10 -48.66
CA ARG A 128 -18.83 -4.82 -50.08
C ARG A 128 -20.06 -5.26 -50.88
N ARG A 129 -21.04 -4.37 -51.06
CA ARG A 129 -21.91 -4.45 -52.23
C ARG A 129 -21.07 -4.00 -53.42
N ARG A 130 -20.64 -4.96 -54.24
CA ARG A 130 -20.41 -4.69 -55.66
C ARG A 130 -21.37 -5.56 -56.46
N ARG A 131 -21.99 -4.85 -57.41
CA ARG A 131 -22.96 -5.29 -58.40
C ARG A 131 -22.42 -6.42 -59.26
#